data_AF-A0A9E2ZE10-F1
#
_entry.id   AF-A0A9E2ZE10-F1
#
_cell.length_a   1.000
_cell.length_b   1.000
_cell.length_c   1.000
_cell.angle_alpha   90.00
_cell.angle_beta   90.00
_cell.angle_gamma   90.00
#
_symmetry.space_group_name_H-M   'P 1'
#
loop_
_entity.id
_entity.type
_entity.pdbx_description
1 polymer ?
#
loop_
_entity_poly.entity_id
_entity_poly.type
_entity_poly.pdbx_seq_one_letter_code
_entity_poly.pdbx_strand_id
1 'polypeptide(L)'
;VSAANKYLSDQQPWKLKDDPERRDTVLHTALQVVKDANTLLTPFLPHSAQKVHEALGGTGLWAAQPELREVTDLDDSSRGYPILTGDYQAEQARWESTPIEVGLPLDKPSPLFAKLAPELGETGPEWAPIQR
;
A
#
# COMPACT_ATOMS: atom_id res chain seq x y z
N VAL A 1 9.85 8.46 -1.31
CA VAL A 1 8.95 8.81 -2.45
C VAL A 1 9.45 10.01 -3.27
N SER A 2 9.73 11.17 -2.67
CA SER A 2 10.14 12.39 -3.42
C SER A 2 11.37 12.21 -4.32
N ALA A 3 12.37 11.45 -3.88
CA ALA A 3 13.55 11.14 -4.68
C ALA A 3 13.22 10.30 -5.93
N ALA A 4 12.27 9.36 -5.84
CA ALA A 4 11.82 8.55 -6.98
C ALA A 4 11.08 9.41 -8.02
N ASN A 5 10.22 10.32 -7.57
CA ASN A 5 9.53 11.27 -8.45
C ASN A 5 10.52 12.20 -9.15
N LYS A 6 11.53 12.70 -8.43
CA LYS A 6 12.62 13.46 -9.03
C LYS A 6 13.38 12.63 -10.06
N TYR A 7 13.73 11.38 -9.75
CA TYR A 7 14.40 10.48 -10.69
C TYR A 7 13.62 10.30 -11.99
N LEU A 8 12.31 10.00 -11.91
CA LEU A 8 11.46 9.89 -13.11
C LEU A 8 11.39 11.20 -13.91
N SER A 9 11.35 12.35 -13.22
CA SER A 9 11.31 13.67 -13.85
C SER A 9 12.62 14.03 -14.54
N ASP A 10 13.75 13.64 -13.96
CA ASP A 10 15.08 13.88 -14.50
C ASP A 10 15.37 12.91 -15.68
N GLN A 11 14.96 11.64 -15.57
CA GLN A 11 15.19 10.62 -16.61
C GLN A 11 14.20 10.67 -17.78
N GLN A 12 13.00 11.21 -17.59
CA GLN A 12 11.98 11.42 -18.62
C GLN A 12 11.75 10.19 -19.53
N PRO A 13 11.41 9.00 -18.98
CA PRO A 13 11.33 7.76 -19.75
C PRO A 13 10.34 7.82 -20.94
N TRP A 14 9.32 8.68 -20.88
CA TRP A 14 8.38 8.92 -21.99
C TRP A 14 9.03 9.56 -23.23
N LYS A 15 10.22 10.14 -23.11
CA LYS A 15 11.01 10.67 -24.23
C LYS A 15 12.03 9.67 -24.77
N LEU A 16 12.32 8.58 -24.06
CA LEU A 16 13.30 7.56 -24.44
C LEU A 16 12.71 6.51 -25.40
N LYS A 17 12.00 6.96 -26.44
CA LYS A 17 11.36 6.04 -27.39
C LYS A 17 12.37 5.31 -28.27
N ASP A 18 13.50 5.95 -28.54
CA ASP A 18 14.58 5.44 -29.38
C ASP A 18 15.64 4.65 -28.59
N ASP A 19 15.53 4.61 -27.26
CA ASP A 19 16.41 3.85 -26.35
C ASP A 19 15.56 3.03 -25.36
N PRO A 20 14.97 1.91 -25.84
CA PRO A 20 14.09 1.08 -25.03
C PRO A 20 14.82 0.43 -23.85
N GLU A 21 16.10 0.06 -24.00
CA GLU A 21 16.90 -0.55 -22.93
C GLU A 21 17.07 0.41 -21.74
N ARG A 22 17.39 1.68 -22.03
CA ARG A 22 17.45 2.70 -20.98
C ARG A 22 16.09 2.98 -20.37
N ARG A 23 15.05 3.11 -21.19
CA ARG A 23 13.67 3.32 -20.73
C ARG A 23 13.25 2.23 -19.74
N ASP A 24 13.47 0.98 -20.10
CA ASP A 24 13.04 -0.17 -19.32
C ASP A 24 13.83 -0.27 -18.01
N THR A 25 15.12 0.06 -18.03
CA THR A 25 15.95 0.18 -16.81
C THR A 25 15.42 1.24 -15.84
N VAL A 26 15.04 2.41 -16.36
CA VAL A 26 14.47 3.52 -15.57
C VAL A 26 13.13 3.10 -14.95
N LEU A 27 12.25 2.46 -15.73
CA LEU A 27 10.96 1.98 -15.26
C LEU A 27 11.09 0.87 -14.22
N HIS A 28 11.98 -0.09 -14.44
CA HIS A 28 12.27 -1.15 -13.47
C HIS A 28 12.74 -0.57 -12.13
N THR A 29 13.68 0.38 -12.17
CA THR A 29 14.18 1.06 -10.96
C THR A 29 13.05 1.77 -10.21
N ALA A 30 12.17 2.48 -10.94
CA ALA A 30 11.04 3.15 -10.33
C ALA A 30 10.05 2.17 -9.68
N LEU A 31 9.74 1.06 -10.36
CA LEU A 31 8.84 0.01 -9.83
C LEU A 31 9.43 -0.67 -8.59
N GLN A 32 10.74 -0.95 -8.57
CA GLN A 32 11.41 -1.50 -7.39
C GLN A 32 11.25 -0.57 -6.18
N VAL A 33 11.46 0.74 -6.38
CA VAL A 33 11.28 1.72 -5.30
C VAL A 33 9.82 1.80 -4.83
N VAL A 34 8.84 1.64 -5.74
CA VAL A 34 7.42 1.55 -5.36
C VAL A 34 7.16 0.32 -4.49
N LYS A 35 7.71 -0.85 -4.86
CA LYS A 35 7.59 -2.08 -4.08
C LYS A 35 8.21 -1.95 -2.69
N ASP A 36 9.42 -1.40 -2.59
CA ASP A 36 10.09 -1.19 -1.31
C ASP A 36 9.35 -0.17 -0.44
N ALA A 37 8.87 0.93 -1.04
CA ALA A 37 8.04 1.91 -0.32
C ALA A 37 6.72 1.30 0.16
N ASN A 38 6.13 0.38 -0.60
CA ASN A 38 4.93 -0.36 -0.20
C ASN A 38 5.16 -1.14 1.10
N THR A 39 6.25 -1.91 1.15
CA THR A 39 6.68 -2.63 2.35
C THR A 39 6.84 -1.71 3.55
N LEU A 40 7.51 -0.57 3.37
CA LEU A 40 7.74 0.41 4.46
C LEU A 40 6.45 1.06 4.96
N LEU A 41 5.48 1.29 4.08
CA LEU A 41 4.21 1.95 4.40
C LEU A 41 3.12 0.99 4.89
N THR A 42 3.34 -0.32 4.76
CA THR A 42 2.36 -1.35 5.12
C THR A 42 1.80 -1.20 6.55
N PRO A 43 2.61 -0.92 7.59
CA PRO A 43 2.09 -0.74 8.96
C PRO A 43 1.16 0.48 9.14
N PHE A 44 1.27 1.48 8.26
CA PHE A 44 0.52 2.73 8.35
C PHE A 44 -0.68 2.78 7.40
N LEU A 45 -0.55 2.14 6.24
CA LEU A 45 -1.52 2.19 5.15
C LEU A 45 -1.82 0.77 4.63
N PRO A 46 -2.28 -0.17 5.47
CA PRO A 46 -2.39 -1.59 5.09
C PRO A 46 -3.34 -1.82 3.91
N HIS A 47 -4.46 -1.08 3.85
CA HIS A 47 -5.41 -1.16 2.73
C HIS A 47 -4.79 -0.69 1.40
N SER A 48 -4.05 0.41 1.44
CA SER A 48 -3.39 0.93 0.24
C SER A 48 -2.23 0.03 -0.16
N ALA A 49 -1.55 -0.57 0.82
CA ALA A 49 -0.43 -1.46 0.56
C ALA A 49 -0.87 -2.75 -0.14
N GLN A 50 -2.03 -3.29 0.24
CA GLN A 50 -2.68 -4.40 -0.47
C GLN A 50 -2.96 -4.03 -1.94
N LYS A 51 -3.55 -2.86 -2.20
CA LYS A 51 -3.86 -2.41 -3.56
C LYS A 51 -2.60 -2.20 -4.42
N VAL A 52 -1.51 -1.70 -3.83
CA VAL A 52 -0.23 -1.58 -4.53
C VAL A 52 0.35 -2.96 -4.86
N HIS A 53 0.29 -3.91 -3.92
CA HIS A 53 0.73 -5.30 -4.14
C HIS A 53 -0.01 -5.91 -5.33
N GLU A 54 -1.33 -5.78 -5.37
CA GLU A 54 -2.17 -6.25 -6.49
C GLU A 54 -1.85 -5.52 -7.80
N ALA A 55 -1.67 -4.20 -7.77
CA ALA A 55 -1.30 -3.42 -8.96
C ALA A 55 0.09 -3.78 -9.52
N LEU A 56 0.98 -4.34 -8.68
CA LEU A 56 2.27 -4.88 -9.08
C LEU A 56 2.20 -6.36 -9.51
N GLY A 57 0.99 -6.91 -9.70
CA GLY A 57 0.77 -8.30 -10.11
C GLY A 57 0.83 -9.32 -8.96
N GLY A 58 0.93 -8.85 -7.71
CA GLY A 58 0.93 -9.69 -6.53
C GLY A 58 -0.44 -10.30 -6.24
N THR A 59 -0.45 -11.55 -5.77
CA THR A 59 -1.69 -12.26 -5.40
C THR A 59 -1.73 -12.57 -3.91
N GLY A 60 -2.94 -12.79 -3.37
CA GLY A 60 -3.16 -13.18 -1.97
C GLY A 60 -3.10 -12.01 -0.98
N LEU A 61 -3.01 -12.34 0.30
CA LEU A 61 -3.07 -11.36 1.39
C LEU A 61 -1.68 -10.77 1.67
N TRP A 62 -1.45 -9.53 1.27
CA TRP A 62 -0.24 -8.77 1.59
C TRP A 62 -0.25 -8.28 3.04
N ALA A 63 -1.30 -7.53 3.41
CA ALA A 63 -1.43 -6.89 4.72
C ALA A 63 -2.74 -7.29 5.39
N ALA A 64 -2.67 -8.12 6.43
CA ALA A 64 -3.85 -8.55 7.17
C ALA A 64 -4.49 -7.36 7.90
N GLN A 65 -5.83 -7.36 7.94
CA GLN A 65 -6.58 -6.29 8.59
C GLN A 65 -6.77 -6.60 10.08
N PRO A 66 -6.73 -5.57 10.94
CA PRO A 66 -7.08 -5.76 12.33
C PRO A 66 -8.58 -6.10 12.44
N GLU A 67 -8.88 -7.04 13.33
CA GLU A 67 -10.22 -7.46 13.71
C GLU A 67 -10.46 -7.18 15.20
N LEU A 68 -11.72 -6.91 15.55
CA LEU A 68 -12.15 -6.81 16.93
C LEU A 68 -12.51 -8.21 17.42
N ARG A 69 -11.88 -8.66 18.51
CA ARG A 69 -12.16 -9.96 19.13
C ARG A 69 -12.44 -9.78 20.61
N GLU A 70 -13.54 -10.38 21.08
CA GLU A 70 -13.82 -10.48 22.52
C GLU A 70 -12.93 -11.57 23.13
N VAL A 71 -12.21 -11.22 24.20
CA VAL A 71 -11.36 -12.16 24.94
C VAL A 71 -11.73 -12.15 26.41
N THR A 72 -11.54 -13.28 27.06
CA THR A 72 -11.73 -13.43 28.51
C THR A 72 -10.44 -13.01 29.23
N ASP A 73 -10.58 -12.31 30.35
CA ASP A 73 -9.48 -11.94 31.23
C ASP A 73 -8.73 -13.19 31.70
N LEU A 74 -7.39 -13.13 31.70
CA LEU A 74 -6.55 -14.27 32.08
C LEU A 74 -6.68 -14.59 33.57
N ASP A 75 -6.95 -13.58 34.41
CA ASP A 75 -7.04 -13.71 35.86
C ASP A 75 -8.50 -13.85 36.35
N ASP A 76 -9.49 -13.52 35.50
CA ASP A 76 -10.92 -13.58 35.83
C ASP A 76 -11.77 -14.07 34.65
N SER A 77 -12.10 -15.36 34.69
CA SER A 77 -12.94 -16.01 33.67
C SER A 77 -14.36 -15.42 33.51
N SER A 78 -14.82 -14.58 34.45
CA SER A 78 -16.14 -13.93 34.39
C SER A 78 -16.13 -12.59 33.63
N ARG A 79 -14.95 -12.07 33.28
CA ARG A 79 -14.78 -10.76 32.65
C ARG A 79 -14.32 -10.92 31.20
N GLY A 80 -15.09 -10.35 30.28
CA GLY A 80 -14.74 -10.24 28.85
C GLY A 80 -14.51 -8.79 28.44
N TYR A 81 -13.59 -8.56 27.50
CA TYR A 81 -13.41 -7.26 26.88
C TYR A 81 -12.90 -7.37 25.43
N PRO A 82 -13.22 -6.38 24.58
CA PRO A 82 -12.76 -6.38 23.20
C PRO A 82 -11.29 -6.00 23.12
N ILE A 83 -10.55 -6.73 22.28
CA ILE A 83 -9.20 -6.37 21.85
C ILE A 83 -9.18 -6.16 20.34
N LEU A 84 -8.24 -5.34 19.88
CA LEU A 84 -7.87 -5.26 18.48
C LEU A 84 -6.74 -6.27 18.21
N THR A 85 -6.98 -7.23 17.33
CA THR A 85 -6.03 -8.30 16.99
C THR A 85 -6.12 -8.64 15.49
N GLY A 86 -5.52 -9.73 15.02
CA GLY A 86 -5.58 -10.16 13.62
C GLY A 86 -4.76 -11.43 13.35
N ASP A 87 -5.08 -12.14 12.28
CA ASP A 87 -4.24 -13.24 11.77
C ASP A 87 -3.12 -12.68 10.88
N TYR A 88 -2.05 -12.24 11.53
CA TYR A 88 -0.85 -11.73 10.86
C TYR A 88 0.11 -12.87 10.43
N GLN A 89 -0.18 -14.14 10.74
CA GLN A 89 0.66 -15.25 10.29
C GLN A 89 0.43 -15.57 8.81
N ALA A 90 -0.80 -15.37 8.34
CA ALA A 90 -1.20 -15.61 6.96
C ALA A 90 -0.75 -14.53 5.96
N GLU A 91 -0.24 -13.39 6.43
CA GLU A 91 0.12 -12.27 5.56
C GLU A 91 1.49 -12.48 4.89
N GLN A 92 1.61 -11.94 3.68
CA GLN A 92 2.84 -12.04 2.88
C GLN A 92 3.82 -10.90 3.10
N ALA A 93 3.40 -9.79 3.73
CA ALA A 93 4.29 -8.67 4.00
C ALA A 93 5.51 -9.12 4.82
N ARG A 94 6.70 -8.81 4.32
CA ARG A 94 7.98 -9.01 5.02
C ARG A 94 8.74 -7.72 4.98
N TRP A 95 9.36 -7.33 6.10
CA TRP A 95 10.09 -6.08 6.21
C TRP A 95 11.50 -6.20 5.62
N GLU A 96 11.55 -6.52 4.34
CA GLU A 96 12.76 -6.68 3.54
C GLU A 96 12.51 -6.22 2.10
N SER A 97 13.58 -5.86 1.39
CA SER A 97 13.48 -5.58 -0.04
C SER A 97 13.47 -6.89 -0.81
N THR A 98 12.51 -7.04 -1.71
CA THR A 98 12.43 -8.19 -2.60
C THR A 98 12.44 -7.71 -4.05
N PRO A 99 13.31 -8.28 -4.92
CA PRO A 99 13.37 -7.88 -6.32
C PRO A 99 12.01 -8.00 -7.03
N ILE A 100 11.71 -7.09 -7.95
CA ILE A 100 10.62 -7.28 -8.91
C ILE A 100 10.97 -8.37 -9.91
N GLU A 101 10.01 -9.24 -10.19
CA GLU A 101 10.16 -10.27 -11.20
C GLU A 101 9.96 -9.67 -12.60
N VAL A 102 10.97 -9.81 -13.45
CA VAL A 102 10.91 -9.32 -14.82
C VAL A 102 9.99 -10.21 -15.65
N GLY A 103 9.09 -9.60 -16.42
CA GLY A 103 8.14 -10.32 -17.28
C GLY A 103 6.80 -10.60 -16.61
N LEU A 104 6.62 -10.26 -15.33
CA LEU A 104 5.33 -10.31 -14.66
C LEU A 104 4.36 -9.32 -15.35
N PRO A 105 3.20 -9.78 -15.86
CA PRO A 105 2.23 -8.89 -16.47
C PRO A 105 1.61 -7.97 -15.42
N LEU A 106 1.53 -6.69 -15.74
CA LEU A 106 0.88 -5.68 -14.89
C LEU A 106 -0.48 -5.30 -15.47
N ASP A 107 -1.45 -5.12 -14.59
CA ASP A 107 -2.75 -4.57 -14.95
C ASP A 107 -2.64 -3.08 -15.32
N LYS A 108 -3.64 -2.60 -16.05
CA LYS A 108 -3.71 -1.18 -16.42
C LYS A 108 -3.79 -0.33 -15.13
N PRO A 109 -2.90 0.66 -14.95
CA PRO A 109 -2.85 1.42 -13.71
C PRO A 109 -4.14 2.22 -13.50
N SER A 110 -4.69 2.13 -12.30
CA SER A 110 -5.78 2.97 -11.80
C SER A 110 -5.28 3.85 -10.64
N PRO A 111 -5.81 5.08 -10.46
CA PRO A 111 -5.46 5.91 -9.32
C PRO A 111 -5.76 5.21 -7.99
N LEU A 112 -4.74 5.06 -7.14
CA LEU A 112 -4.87 4.42 -5.83
C LEU A 112 -5.52 5.33 -4.77
N PHE A 113 -5.28 6.63 -4.87
CA PHE A 113 -5.78 7.64 -3.93
C PHE A 113 -6.65 8.65 -4.67
N ALA A 114 -7.90 8.78 -4.24
CA ALA A 114 -8.78 9.85 -4.69
C ALA A 114 -8.46 11.13 -3.94
N LYS A 115 -8.46 12.27 -4.64
CA LYS A 115 -8.36 13.57 -4.00
C LYS A 115 -9.64 13.84 -3.20
N LEU A 116 -9.50 14.26 -1.95
CA LEU A 116 -10.63 14.65 -1.12
C LEU A 116 -11.19 15.99 -1.60
N ALA A 117 -12.52 16.11 -1.58
CA ALA A 117 -13.23 17.34 -1.87
C ALA A 117 -12.97 18.36 -0.73
N PRO A 118 -12.68 19.65 -1.02
CA PRO A 118 -12.40 20.64 0.02
C PRO A 118 -13.49 20.76 1.09
N GLU A 119 -14.75 20.58 0.68
CA GLU A 119 -15.94 20.70 1.53
C GLU A 119 -15.95 19.66 2.65
N LEU A 120 -15.32 18.50 2.42
CA LEU A 120 -15.21 17.43 3.41
C LEU A 120 -14.44 17.87 4.67
N GLY A 121 -13.53 18.84 4.53
CA GLY A 121 -12.82 19.43 5.67
C GLY A 121 -13.72 20.25 6.59
N GLU A 122 -14.89 20.69 6.09
CA GLU A 122 -15.88 21.43 6.86
C GLU A 122 -17.03 20.55 7.36
N THR A 123 -17.51 19.62 6.52
CA THR A 123 -18.68 18.80 6.83
C THR A 123 -18.32 17.49 7.53
N GLY A 124 -17.10 17.01 7.36
CA GLY A 124 -16.72 15.64 7.68
C GLY A 124 -17.31 14.62 6.69
N PRO A 125 -16.84 13.37 6.72
CA PRO A 125 -17.43 12.26 5.98
C PRO A 125 -18.76 11.79 6.59
N GLU A 126 -19.58 11.09 5.82
CA GLU A 126 -20.91 10.60 6.25
C GLU A 126 -20.87 9.76 7.54
N TRP A 127 -19.79 9.01 7.75
CA TRP A 127 -19.59 8.16 8.92
C TRP A 127 -19.01 8.91 10.15
N ALA A 128 -18.55 10.15 9.99
CA ALA A 128 -18.07 11.02 11.07
C ALA A 128 -18.30 12.51 10.73
N PRO A 129 -19.56 12.97 10.75
CA PRO A 129 -19.87 14.35 10.43
C PRO A 129 -19.28 15.31 11.49
N ILE A 130 -18.75 16.44 11.04
CA ILE A 130 -18.27 17.51 11.91
C ILE A 130 -19.49 18.30 12.40
N GLN A 131 -19.83 18.17 13.69
CA GLN A 131 -20.81 19.03 14.34
C GLN A 131 -20.12 20.33 14.77
N ARG A 132 -20.58 21.47 14.24
CA ARG A 132 -20.15 22.81 14.68
C ARG A 132 -20.92 23.25 15.91
#